data_AF-A0A550J5V6-F1
#
_entry.id   AF-A0A550J5V6-F1
#
_cell.length_a   1.000
_cell.length_b   1.000
_cell.length_c   1.000
_cell.angle_alpha   90.00
_cell.angle_beta   90.00
_cell.angle_gamma   90.00
#
_symmetry.space_group_name_H-M   'P 1'
#
loop_
_entity.id
_entity.type
_entity.pdbx_description
1 polymer ?
#
loop_
_entity_poly.entity_id
_entity_poly.type
_entity_poly.pdbx_seq_one_letter_code
_entity_poly.pdbx_strand_id
1 'polypeptide(L)' 'MEICALCEEQSRKTRNGKPHEFLVKIDSLRKFNGVNPRGFEEQDYQCLTCKAKFTQSTDKNNLAWTLWQG' A
#
# COMPACT_ATOMS: atom_id res chain seq x y z
N MET A 1 -4.71 -16.81 2.12
CA MET A 1 -5.29 -16.14 0.93
C MET A 1 -4.28 -16.24 -0.19
N GLU A 2 -4.67 -16.73 -1.35
CA GLU A 2 -3.83 -16.70 -2.53
C GLU A 2 -3.99 -15.34 -3.21
N ILE A 3 -2.92 -14.53 -3.22
CA ILE A 3 -2.85 -13.29 -4.00
C ILE A 3 -2.15 -13.61 -5.33
N CYS A 4 -2.39 -12.82 -6.37
CA CYS A 4 -1.70 -13.07 -7.64
C CYS A 4 -0.18 -12.81 -7.50
N ALA A 5 0.62 -13.40 -8.40
CA ALA A 5 2.08 -13.25 -8.39
C ALA A 5 2.53 -11.77 -8.35
N LEU A 6 1.83 -10.89 -9.08
CA LEU A 6 2.10 -9.45 -9.05
C LEU A 6 1.86 -8.81 -7.67
N CYS A 7 0.86 -9.27 -6.93
CA CYS A 7 0.60 -8.84 -5.56
C CYS A 7 1.61 -9.42 -4.57
N GLU A 8 2.12 -10.63 -4.79
CA GLU A 8 3.24 -11.17 -4.01
C GLU A 8 4.49 -10.31 -4.18
N GLU A 9 4.83 -9.95 -5.42
CA GLU A 9 5.92 -9.02 -5.71
C GLU A 9 5.66 -7.64 -5.11
N GLN A 10 4.41 -7.16 -5.17
CA GLN A 10 4.03 -5.88 -4.58
C GLN A 10 4.31 -5.82 -3.08
N SER A 11 3.99 -6.89 -2.34
CA SER A 11 4.20 -6.97 -0.90
C SER A 11 5.68 -6.82 -0.48
N ARG A 12 6.62 -7.07 -1.41
CA ARG A 12 8.06 -6.99 -1.17
C ARG A 12 8.67 -5.66 -1.59
N LYS A 13 7.90 -4.75 -2.18
CA LYS A 13 8.40 -3.45 -2.66
C LYS A 13 8.70 -2.51 -1.49
N THR A 14 9.64 -1.60 -1.72
CA THR A 14 9.91 -0.49 -0.81
C THR A 14 8.85 0.61 -0.97
N ARG A 15 8.87 1.62 -0.08
CA ARG A 15 7.94 2.76 -0.09
C ARG A 15 7.90 3.52 -1.42
N ASN A 16 9.00 3.52 -2.16
CA ASN A 16 9.12 4.19 -3.46
C ASN A 16 8.69 3.29 -4.64
N GLY A 17 8.41 2.00 -4.37
CA GLY A 17 7.92 1.09 -5.37
C GLY A 17 6.55 1.54 -5.85
N LYS A 18 6.34 1.56 -7.17
CA LYS A 18 5.04 1.90 -7.76
C LYS A 18 4.08 0.71 -7.65
N PRO A 19 2.75 0.96 -7.52
CA PRO A 19 1.75 -0.09 -7.70
C PRO A 19 1.91 -0.74 -9.08
N HIS A 20 1.68 -2.04 -9.18
CA HIS A 20 1.57 -2.71 -10.47
C HIS A 20 0.27 -2.31 -11.18
N GLU A 21 0.16 -2.63 -12.46
CA GLU A 21 -0.93 -2.17 -13.36
C GLU A 21 -2.35 -2.50 -12.86
N PHE A 22 -2.56 -3.65 -12.22
CA PHE A 22 -3.88 -4.03 -11.69
C PHE A 22 -4.23 -3.46 -10.30
N LEU A 23 -3.36 -2.68 -9.66
CA LEU A 23 -3.67 -2.03 -8.38
C LEU A 23 -4.25 -0.64 -8.60
N VAL A 24 -5.52 -0.48 -8.27
CA VAL A 24 -6.24 0.81 -8.35
C VAL A 24 -6.42 1.40 -6.97
N LYS A 25 -6.37 2.73 -6.86
CA LYS A 25 -6.65 3.43 -5.60
C LYS A 25 -8.14 3.27 -5.25
N ILE A 26 -8.45 2.86 -4.03
CA ILE A 26 -9.84 2.63 -3.59
C ILE A 26 -10.36 3.60 -2.54
N ASP A 27 -9.51 4.48 -2.02
CA ASP A 27 -9.90 5.49 -1.04
C ASP A 27 -9.12 6.80 -1.25
N SER A 28 -9.54 7.84 -0.55
CA SER A 28 -8.81 9.11 -0.52
C SER A 28 -7.49 8.94 0.23
N LEU A 29 -6.47 9.71 -0.19
CA LEU A 29 -5.18 9.77 0.49
C LEU A 29 -5.36 10.22 1.95
N ARG A 30 -4.95 9.38 2.89
CA ARG A 30 -5.01 9.66 4.33
C ARG A 30 -3.71 10.36 4.73
N LYS A 31 -3.81 11.59 5.25
CA LYS A 31 -2.65 12.38 5.68
C LYS A 31 -2.57 12.42 7.20
N PHE A 32 -1.47 11.94 7.74
CA PHE A 32 -1.19 11.94 9.17
C PHE A 32 -0.16 13.02 9.47
N ASN A 33 -0.64 14.18 9.91
CA ASN A 33 0.19 15.33 10.26
C ASN A 33 0.73 15.17 11.69
N GLY A 34 1.89 14.52 11.83
CA GLY A 34 2.66 14.51 13.08
C GLY A 34 3.46 15.80 13.30
N VAL A 35 4.18 15.88 14.43
CA VAL A 35 5.18 16.94 14.64
C VAL A 35 6.28 16.80 13.58
N ASN A 36 6.50 17.84 12.77
CA ASN A 36 7.51 17.87 11.72
C ASN A 36 8.87 17.36 12.26
N PRO A 37 9.54 16.37 11.63
CA PRO A 37 9.32 15.78 10.29
C PRO A 37 8.55 14.47 10.27
N ARG A 38 7.76 14.17 11.30
CA ARG A 38 7.15 12.84 11.52
C ARG A 38 5.78 12.65 10.85
N GLY A 39 5.43 13.48 9.87
CA GLY A 39 4.20 13.30 9.09
C GLY A 39 4.37 12.19 8.05
N PHE A 40 3.30 11.45 7.77
CA PHE A 40 3.25 10.44 6.71
C PHE A 40 1.88 10.39 6.05
N GLU A 41 1.81 9.72 4.91
CA GLU A 41 0.61 9.57 4.11
C GLU A 41 0.37 8.09 3.84
N GLU A 42 -0.90 7.69 3.84
CA GLU A 42 -1.33 6.35 3.48
C GLU A 42 -2.35 6.37 2.34
N GLN A 43 -2.15 5.47 1.37
CA GLN A 43 -3.04 5.30 0.24
C GLN A 43 -3.45 3.84 0.12
N ASP A 44 -4.75 3.59 0.08
CA ASP A 44 -5.28 2.25 -0.08
C ASP A 44 -5.49 1.91 -1.56
N TYR A 45 -5.13 0.68 -1.91
CA TYR A 45 -5.22 0.11 -3.24
C TYR A 45 -5.95 -1.24 -3.21
N GLN A 46 -6.64 -1.56 -4.30
CA GLN A 46 -7.23 -2.86 -4.51
C GLN A 46 -6.79 -3.44 -5.85
N CYS A 47 -6.39 -4.72 -5.82
CA CYS A 47 -6.05 -5.45 -7.02
C CYS A 47 -7.34 -5.83 -7.77
N LEU A 48 -7.44 -5.50 -9.05
CA LEU A 48 -8.58 -5.88 -9.88
C LEU A 48 -8.63 -7.39 -10.15
N THR A 49 -7.48 -8.06 -10.14
CA THR A 49 -7.32 -9.49 -10.45
C THR A 49 -7.69 -10.40 -9.27
N CYS A 50 -7.05 -10.23 -8.11
CA CYS A 50 -7.26 -11.08 -6.93
C CYS A 50 -8.10 -10.44 -5.83
N LYS A 51 -8.56 -9.19 -6.01
CA LYS A 51 -9.32 -8.40 -5.02
C LYS A 51 -8.60 -8.13 -3.69
N ALA A 52 -7.31 -8.47 -3.60
CA ALA A 52 -6.47 -8.13 -2.45
C ALA A 52 -6.39 -6.62 -2.23
N LYS A 53 -6.37 -6.20 -0.97
CA LYS A 53 -6.25 -4.80 -0.56
C LYS A 53 -4.90 -4.53 0.06
N PHE A 54 -4.30 -3.40 -0.30
CA PHE A 54 -3.02 -2.96 0.20
C PHE A 54 -3.12 -1.53 0.72
N THR A 55 -2.40 -1.24 1.80
CA THR A 55 -2.11 0.13 2.21
C THR A 55 -0.66 0.44 1.87
N GLN A 56 -0.44 1.46 1.04
CA GLN A 56 0.88 2.04 0.83
C GLN A 56 1.11 3.12 1.87
N SER A 57 2.19 3.02 2.66
CA SER A 57 2.58 4.04 3.63
C SER A 57 3.89 4.72 3.25
N THR A 58 3.97 6.04 3.42
CA THR A 58 5.23 6.79 3.29
C THR A 58 6.03 6.85 4.60
N ASP A 59 5.51 6.27 5.69
CA ASP A 59 6.19 6.21 6.98
C ASP A 59 7.51 5.41 6.85
N LYS A 60 8.57 5.95 7.46
CA LYS A 60 9.88 5.30 7.54
C LYS A 60 9.89 4.12 8.52
N ASN A 61 8.95 4.10 9.48
CA ASN A 61 8.91 3.11 10.55
C ASN A 61 7.94 1.96 10.28
N ASN A 62 7.11 2.06 9.23
CA ASN A 62 6.10 1.06 8.92
C ASN A 62 6.46 0.27 7.65
N LEU A 63 5.77 -0.86 7.44
CA LEU A 63 5.83 -1.56 6.17
C LEU A 63 5.29 -0.65 5.06
N ALA A 64 6.07 -0.58 3.97
CA ALA A 64 5.73 0.24 2.81
C ALA A 64 4.43 -0.17 2.14
N TRP A 65 4.16 -1.49 2.10
CA TRP A 65 3.02 -2.11 1.45
C TRP A 65 2.43 -3.16 2.38
N THR A 66 1.36 -2.80 3.07
CA THR A 66 0.68 -3.69 4.01
C THR A 66 -0.50 -4.37 3.33
N LEU A 67 -0.43 -5.68 3.12
CA LEU A 67 -1.55 -6.49 2.66
C LEU A 67 -2.58 -6.62 3.80
N TRP A 68 -3.84 -6.33 3.51
CA TRP A 68 -4.91 -6.50 4.49
C TRP A 68 -5.16 -7.99 4.71
N GLN A 69 -4.88 -8.46 5.92
CA GLN A 69 -5.32 -9.78 6.39
C GLN A 69 -6.70 -9.56 7.02
N GLY A 70 -7.74 -9.72 6.19
CA GLY A 70 -9.13 -9.73 6.66
C GLY A 70 -9.42 -10.89 7.61
#